data_AF-A0A7C3BR83-F1
#
_entry.id   AF-A0A7C3BR83-F1
#
_cell.length_a   1.000
_cell.length_b   1.000
_cell.length_c   1.000
_cell.angle_alpha   90.00
_cell.angle_beta   90.00
_cell.angle_gamma   90.00
#
_symmetry.space_group_name_H-M   'P 1'
#
loop_
_entity.id
_entity.type
_entity.pdbx_description
1 polymer ?
#
loop_
_entity_poly.entity_id
_entity_poly.type
_entity_poly.pdbx_seq_one_letter_code
_entity_poly.pdbx_strand_id
1 'polypeptide(L)'
;MSQKYVIGLTGNIATGKSIVRRMLQELGASTVDADALVHLLQKPGSPVYKEIVEIFGSFILNDNATINRKRLSDIAFNIPEAMLALERITHPAVRRQLERAIERAPRYVVVIEAIKLLEGGLAEKCDAVWVVTSPEDVQMIRLVTKRKMSSQNALKRIQAQAPQQEKIARANVVIDNSGNLLKTWNAVQNKFTEIPSPAVAAPPVEEAPSKPVKEKLKAIDKSSIQIRRAARGDLKAMADLISAASQGGLSLDESDMMERLFSKGYLIALQGEELVGVVGWQTENLIAGIDDFFVKSSNLWPSVGKMLVEKVEEAVLELSCEAGLIFLYNKTSILGKKFLEKQGYQPQEIEDLEIKDWRQAAKEWQLENANLLVKQLMERRVMTPI
;
A
#
# COMPACT_ATOMS: atom_id res chain seq x y z
N MET A 1 -6.22 -28.03 13.89
CA MET A 1 -5.65 -26.88 13.17
C MET A 1 -4.88 -26.05 14.18
N SER A 2 -3.65 -25.62 13.88
CA SER A 2 -2.88 -24.80 14.83
C SER A 2 -3.56 -23.45 15.03
N GLN A 3 -3.77 -23.06 16.29
CA GLN A 3 -4.26 -21.74 16.64
C GLN A 3 -3.29 -20.70 16.08
N LYS A 4 -3.81 -19.71 15.33
CA LYS A 4 -3.03 -18.59 14.81
C LYS A 4 -2.69 -17.61 15.93
N TYR A 5 -1.58 -16.88 15.79
CA TYR A 5 -1.28 -15.74 16.66
C TYR A 5 -1.76 -14.45 16.00
N VAL A 6 -2.80 -13.83 16.56
CA VAL A 6 -3.52 -12.69 15.99
C VAL A 6 -3.08 -11.40 16.68
N ILE A 7 -2.48 -10.49 15.90
CA ILE A 7 -2.11 -9.15 16.32
C ILE A 7 -3.17 -8.15 15.86
N GLY A 8 -3.77 -7.42 16.79
CA GLY A 8 -4.58 -6.25 16.48
C GLY A 8 -3.70 -5.01 16.38
N LEU A 9 -3.53 -4.44 15.19
CA LEU A 9 -2.74 -3.25 14.95
C LEU A 9 -3.62 -2.00 14.90
N THR A 10 -3.36 -1.05 15.79
CA THR A 10 -4.10 0.22 15.87
C THR A 10 -3.20 1.40 16.19
N GLY A 11 -3.78 2.59 16.35
CA GLY A 11 -3.09 3.86 16.48
C GLY A 11 -3.91 5.01 15.91
N ASN A 12 -3.57 6.23 16.32
CA ASN A 12 -4.27 7.43 15.86
C ASN A 12 -4.01 7.71 14.36
N ILE A 13 -4.68 8.72 13.84
CA ILE A 13 -4.50 9.16 12.46
C ILE A 13 -3.03 9.55 12.23
N ALA A 14 -2.50 9.23 11.03
CA ALA A 14 -1.15 9.60 10.62
C ALA A 14 0.02 9.10 11.51
N THR A 15 -0.21 8.15 12.44
CA THR A 15 0.88 7.53 13.20
C THR A 15 1.69 6.52 12.39
N GLY A 16 1.20 6.09 11.22
CA GLY A 16 1.90 5.18 10.31
C GLY A 16 1.59 3.71 10.50
N LYS A 17 0.39 3.37 11.01
CA LYS A 17 -0.12 1.98 11.11
C LYS A 17 0.15 1.14 9.86
N SER A 18 -0.21 1.65 8.69
CA SER A 18 -0.08 0.91 7.43
C SER A 18 1.38 0.62 7.06
N ILE A 19 2.32 1.45 7.51
CA ILE A 19 3.76 1.19 7.37
C ILE A 19 4.14 0.00 8.27
N VAL A 20 3.77 0.05 9.55
CA VAL A 20 4.05 -1.05 10.50
C VAL A 20 3.38 -2.36 10.04
N ARG A 21 2.17 -2.31 9.48
CA ARG A 21 1.53 -3.49 8.88
C ARG A 21 2.37 -4.08 7.75
N ARG A 22 2.87 -3.26 6.83
CA ARG A 22 3.75 -3.72 5.75
C ARG A 22 5.06 -4.28 6.30
N MET A 23 5.64 -3.68 7.34
CA MET A 23 6.83 -4.22 8.00
C MET A 23 6.57 -5.61 8.58
N LEU A 24 5.43 -5.83 9.25
CA LEU A 24 5.04 -7.14 9.77
C LEU A 24 4.79 -8.16 8.64
N GLN A 25 4.23 -7.70 7.51
CA GLN A 25 4.07 -8.53 6.32
C GLN A 25 5.41 -9.04 5.78
N GLU A 26 6.40 -8.13 5.65
CA GLU A 26 7.77 -8.47 5.23
C GLU A 26 8.45 -9.46 6.20
N LEU A 27 8.12 -9.39 7.50
CA LEU A 27 8.61 -10.34 8.51
C LEU A 27 7.89 -11.69 8.48
N GLY A 28 6.91 -11.88 7.57
CA GLY A 28 6.23 -13.14 7.35
C GLY A 28 4.85 -13.26 7.98
N ALA A 29 4.22 -12.16 8.40
CA ALA A 29 2.82 -12.16 8.83
C ALA A 29 1.85 -12.12 7.65
N SER A 30 0.70 -12.78 7.80
CA SER A 30 -0.47 -12.48 6.96
C SER A 30 -1.14 -11.21 7.48
N THR A 31 -1.60 -10.31 6.61
CA THR A 31 -2.20 -9.04 7.05
C THR A 31 -3.59 -8.83 6.48
N VAL A 32 -4.48 -8.26 7.26
CA VAL A 32 -5.86 -7.92 6.89
C VAL A 32 -6.13 -6.48 7.27
N ASP A 33 -6.66 -5.70 6.32
CA ASP A 33 -7.14 -4.35 6.56
C ASP A 33 -8.66 -4.41 6.80
N ALA A 34 -9.07 -4.21 8.06
CA ALA A 34 -10.47 -4.30 8.45
C ALA A 34 -11.30 -3.15 7.85
N ASP A 35 -10.72 -1.96 7.68
CA ASP A 35 -11.40 -0.81 7.12
C ASP A 35 -11.65 -1.01 5.61
N ALA A 36 -10.69 -1.61 4.89
CA ALA A 36 -10.88 -2.03 3.51
C ALA A 36 -11.95 -3.13 3.37
N LEU A 37 -12.06 -4.01 4.35
CA LEU A 37 -13.08 -5.07 4.37
C LEU A 37 -14.50 -4.51 4.54
N VAL A 38 -14.68 -3.50 5.40
CA VAL A 38 -15.95 -2.75 5.51
C VAL A 38 -16.37 -2.21 4.15
N HIS A 39 -15.43 -1.58 3.45
CA HIS A 39 -15.68 -1.02 2.12
C HIS A 39 -16.08 -2.07 1.09
N LEU A 40 -15.46 -3.25 1.11
CA LEU A 40 -15.82 -4.36 0.24
C LEU A 40 -17.23 -4.88 0.55
N LEU A 41 -17.55 -5.02 1.84
CA LEU A 41 -18.86 -5.45 2.29
C LEU A 41 -19.96 -4.44 1.97
N GLN A 42 -19.65 -3.18 1.75
CA GLN A 42 -20.63 -2.16 1.37
C GLN A 42 -20.81 -2.01 -0.16
N LYS A 43 -20.18 -2.86 -0.99
CA LYS A 43 -20.39 -2.81 -2.45
C LYS A 43 -21.78 -3.35 -2.85
N PRO A 44 -22.39 -2.81 -3.92
CA PRO A 44 -23.66 -3.32 -4.45
C PRO A 44 -23.65 -4.84 -4.63
N GLY A 45 -24.77 -5.48 -4.29
CA GLY A 45 -24.95 -6.94 -4.38
C GLY A 45 -24.57 -7.71 -3.11
N SER A 46 -23.85 -7.11 -2.16
CA SER A 46 -23.59 -7.74 -0.87
C SER A 46 -24.84 -7.72 0.05
N PRO A 47 -24.95 -8.64 1.02
CA PRO A 47 -26.00 -8.58 2.05
C PRO A 47 -25.94 -7.30 2.89
N VAL A 48 -24.74 -6.89 3.30
CA VAL A 48 -24.52 -5.68 4.11
C VAL A 48 -24.96 -4.41 3.37
N TYR A 49 -24.70 -4.32 2.06
CA TYR A 49 -25.18 -3.21 1.24
C TYR A 49 -26.71 -3.15 1.25
N LYS A 50 -27.39 -4.29 1.05
CA LYS A 50 -28.86 -4.35 1.02
C LYS A 50 -29.45 -3.90 2.35
N GLU A 51 -28.94 -4.41 3.47
CA GLU A 51 -29.39 -4.03 4.82
C GLU A 51 -29.17 -2.53 5.11
N ILE A 52 -28.02 -1.98 4.69
CA ILE A 52 -27.77 -0.54 4.83
C ILE A 52 -28.76 0.28 4.00
N VAL A 53 -29.02 -0.09 2.74
CA VAL A 53 -29.97 0.64 1.89
C VAL A 53 -31.41 0.52 2.41
N GLU A 54 -31.77 -0.62 3.00
CA GLU A 54 -33.09 -0.83 3.59
C GLU A 54 -33.33 0.08 4.81
N ILE A 55 -32.35 0.20 5.70
CA ILE A 55 -32.47 1.05 6.90
C ILE A 55 -32.33 2.53 6.57
N PHE A 56 -31.33 2.88 5.75
CA PHE A 56 -30.96 4.28 5.51
C PHE A 56 -31.62 4.85 4.25
N GLY A 57 -32.38 4.05 3.49
CA GLY A 57 -33.05 4.47 2.26
C GLY A 57 -32.12 4.63 1.05
N SER A 58 -32.70 4.80 -0.13
CA SER A 58 -31.92 4.95 -1.38
C SER A 58 -31.23 6.31 -1.53
N PHE A 59 -31.58 7.32 -0.71
CA PHE A 59 -31.00 8.66 -0.81
C PHE A 59 -29.50 8.72 -0.41
N ILE A 60 -29.02 7.70 0.32
CA ILE A 60 -27.59 7.52 0.61
C ILE A 60 -26.80 6.95 -0.57
N LEU A 61 -27.43 6.66 -1.71
CA LEU A 61 -26.75 6.14 -2.90
C LEU A 61 -26.25 7.26 -3.80
N ASN A 62 -25.17 6.96 -4.53
CA ASN A 62 -24.72 7.69 -5.72
C ASN A 62 -25.54 7.25 -6.95
N ASP A 63 -25.41 7.96 -8.05
CA ASP A 63 -26.14 7.68 -9.30
C ASP A 63 -25.80 6.29 -9.88
N ASN A 64 -24.60 5.78 -9.61
CA ASN A 64 -24.17 4.42 -9.98
C ASN A 64 -24.62 3.33 -8.98
N ALA A 65 -25.58 3.63 -8.11
CA ALA A 65 -26.10 2.78 -7.05
C ALA A 65 -25.07 2.35 -5.97
N THR A 66 -23.85 2.90 -5.94
CA THR A 66 -22.93 2.68 -4.82
C THR A 66 -23.29 3.54 -3.60
N ILE A 67 -22.94 3.12 -2.38
CA ILE A 67 -23.15 3.93 -1.18
C ILE A 67 -22.30 5.21 -1.24
N ASN A 68 -22.93 6.37 -1.09
CA ASN A 68 -22.28 7.64 -0.85
C ASN A 68 -21.79 7.68 0.61
N ARG A 69 -20.53 7.32 0.81
CA ARG A 69 -19.93 7.23 2.15
C ARG A 69 -19.95 8.55 2.91
N LYS A 70 -19.83 9.67 2.21
CA LYS A 70 -19.88 10.99 2.86
C LYS A 70 -21.27 11.22 3.44
N ARG A 71 -22.33 11.05 2.64
CA ARG A 71 -23.72 11.15 3.12
C ARG A 71 -24.02 10.17 4.26
N LEU A 72 -23.65 8.90 4.09
CA LEU A 72 -23.86 7.89 5.14
C LEU A 72 -23.12 8.24 6.44
N SER A 73 -21.87 8.69 6.34
CA SER A 73 -21.09 9.13 7.49
C SER A 73 -21.71 10.36 8.15
N ASP A 74 -22.13 11.35 7.36
CA ASP A 74 -22.75 12.58 7.87
C ASP A 74 -24.03 12.25 8.67
N ILE A 75 -24.84 11.29 8.20
CA ILE A 75 -26.03 10.82 8.94
C ILE A 75 -25.62 10.09 10.21
N ALA A 76 -24.73 9.10 10.10
CA ALA A 76 -24.30 8.28 11.22
C ALA A 76 -23.62 9.12 12.34
N PHE A 77 -22.83 10.14 11.98
CA PHE A 77 -22.16 10.98 12.97
C PHE A 77 -23.09 11.97 13.67
N ASN A 78 -24.16 12.41 13.02
CA ASN A 78 -25.08 13.40 13.60
C ASN A 78 -26.26 12.77 14.35
N ILE A 79 -26.54 11.48 14.15
CA ILE A 79 -27.67 10.78 14.76
C ILE A 79 -27.15 9.52 15.49
N PRO A 80 -27.11 9.50 16.83
CA PRO A 80 -26.58 8.37 17.61
C PRO A 80 -27.24 7.02 17.26
N GLU A 81 -28.56 7.01 17.07
CA GLU A 81 -29.32 5.82 16.70
C GLU A 81 -28.92 5.29 15.31
N ALA A 82 -28.58 6.20 14.39
CA ALA A 82 -28.11 5.87 13.06
C ALA A 82 -26.71 5.25 13.10
N MET A 83 -25.80 5.78 13.94
CA MET A 83 -24.49 5.14 14.16
C MET A 83 -24.66 3.71 14.69
N LEU A 84 -25.49 3.53 15.71
CA LEU A 84 -25.75 2.21 16.31
C LEU A 84 -26.35 1.22 15.30
N ALA A 85 -27.27 1.68 14.45
CA ALA A 85 -27.85 0.85 13.39
C ALA A 85 -26.78 0.42 12.37
N LEU A 86 -25.93 1.35 11.92
CA LEU A 86 -24.85 1.05 10.98
C LEU A 86 -23.82 0.08 11.57
N GLU A 87 -23.41 0.30 12.82
CA GLU A 87 -22.47 -0.57 13.53
C GLU A 87 -23.06 -1.98 13.75
N ARG A 88 -24.36 -2.09 14.06
CA ARG A 88 -25.06 -3.38 14.20
C ARG A 88 -25.07 -4.21 12.92
N ILE A 89 -25.21 -3.57 11.75
CA ILE A 89 -25.12 -4.27 10.46
C ILE A 89 -23.66 -4.63 10.16
N THR A 90 -22.76 -3.67 10.35
CA THR A 90 -21.38 -3.78 9.83
C THR A 90 -20.50 -4.70 10.69
N HIS A 91 -20.55 -4.59 12.02
CA HIS A 91 -19.63 -5.30 12.90
C HIS A 91 -19.73 -6.83 12.80
N PRO A 92 -20.93 -7.46 12.82
CA PRO A 92 -21.03 -8.91 12.70
C PRO A 92 -20.52 -9.43 11.34
N ALA A 93 -20.78 -8.68 10.26
CA ALA A 93 -20.33 -9.07 8.92
C ALA A 93 -18.81 -8.98 8.79
N VAL A 94 -18.19 -7.91 9.30
CA VAL A 94 -16.73 -7.76 9.33
C VAL A 94 -16.09 -8.85 10.16
N ARG A 95 -16.58 -9.11 11.38
CA ARG A 95 -16.06 -10.16 12.27
C ARG A 95 -16.03 -11.52 11.59
N ARG A 96 -17.13 -11.90 10.94
CA ARG A 96 -17.23 -13.19 10.23
C ARG A 96 -16.21 -13.31 9.08
N GLN A 97 -15.95 -12.21 8.37
CA GLN A 97 -14.93 -12.22 7.31
C GLN A 97 -13.50 -12.24 7.86
N LEU A 98 -13.26 -11.55 8.97
CA LEU A 98 -11.96 -11.59 9.67
C LEU A 98 -11.67 -13.00 10.20
N GLU A 99 -12.64 -13.68 10.81
CA GLU A 99 -12.50 -15.06 11.26
C GLU A 99 -12.11 -16.00 10.11
N ARG A 100 -12.79 -15.88 8.97
CA ARG A 100 -12.44 -16.64 7.75
C ARG A 100 -11.05 -16.31 7.23
N ALA A 101 -10.66 -15.03 7.28
CA ALA A 101 -9.34 -14.59 6.83
C ALA A 101 -8.23 -15.12 7.75
N ILE A 102 -8.45 -15.15 9.07
CA ILE A 102 -7.53 -15.73 10.05
C ILE A 102 -7.39 -17.24 9.83
N GLU A 103 -8.52 -17.95 9.71
CA GLU A 103 -8.54 -19.41 9.54
C GLU A 103 -7.78 -19.83 8.27
N ARG A 104 -7.96 -19.08 7.18
CA ARG A 104 -7.31 -19.33 5.88
C ARG A 104 -5.92 -18.74 5.75
N ALA A 105 -5.43 -18.00 6.75
CA ALA A 105 -4.14 -17.34 6.65
C ALA A 105 -3.02 -18.38 6.46
N PRO A 106 -2.16 -18.22 5.44
CA PRO A 106 -1.07 -19.18 5.21
C PRO A 106 0.02 -19.10 6.29
N ARG A 107 0.13 -17.97 6.99
CA ARG A 107 1.15 -17.73 8.02
C ARG A 107 0.59 -18.00 9.42
N TYR A 108 1.49 -18.26 10.37
CA TYR A 108 1.12 -18.46 11.77
C TYR A 108 0.67 -17.15 12.43
N VAL A 109 1.37 -16.05 12.16
CA VAL A 109 1.02 -14.71 12.64
C VAL A 109 0.06 -14.03 11.65
N VAL A 110 -1.04 -13.49 12.18
CA VAL A 110 -2.03 -12.70 11.41
C VAL A 110 -2.16 -11.32 12.04
N VAL A 111 -2.03 -10.27 11.24
CA VAL A 111 -2.16 -8.87 11.67
C VAL A 111 -3.46 -8.30 11.14
N ILE A 112 -4.34 -7.85 12.03
CA ILE A 112 -5.54 -7.10 11.68
C ILE A 112 -5.30 -5.62 11.95
N GLU A 113 -5.20 -4.81 10.90
CA GLU A 113 -5.19 -3.34 11.02
C GLU A 113 -6.63 -2.82 11.07
N ALA A 114 -6.96 -2.08 12.11
CA ALA A 114 -8.26 -1.42 12.25
C ALA A 114 -8.13 -0.08 12.99
N ILE A 115 -8.77 0.97 12.47
CA ILE A 115 -8.80 2.28 13.15
C ILE A 115 -9.57 2.17 14.47
N LYS A 116 -10.76 1.56 14.47
CA LYS A 116 -11.60 1.34 15.66
C LYS A 116 -11.35 -0.05 16.30
N LEU A 117 -10.09 -0.48 16.41
CA LEU A 117 -9.77 -1.81 16.94
C LEU A 117 -10.29 -2.01 18.37
N LEU A 118 -10.06 -1.02 19.23
CA LEU A 118 -10.44 -1.06 20.65
C LEU A 118 -11.93 -0.78 20.82
N GLU A 119 -12.40 0.28 20.18
CA GLU A 119 -13.77 0.78 20.26
C GLU A 119 -14.78 -0.21 19.63
N GLY A 120 -14.38 -0.93 18.58
CA GLY A 120 -15.20 -1.96 17.94
C GLY A 120 -15.16 -3.33 18.62
N GLY A 121 -14.44 -3.47 19.74
CA GLY A 121 -14.28 -4.71 20.48
C GLY A 121 -13.50 -5.80 19.74
N LEU A 122 -12.78 -5.45 18.67
CA LEU A 122 -11.99 -6.41 17.90
C LEU A 122 -10.72 -6.84 18.65
N ALA A 123 -10.21 -5.96 19.51
CA ALA A 123 -9.08 -6.23 20.39
C ALA A 123 -9.25 -7.48 21.26
N GLU A 124 -10.48 -7.79 21.69
CA GLU A 124 -10.81 -8.97 22.51
C GLU A 124 -10.61 -10.31 21.76
N LYS A 125 -10.49 -10.25 20.43
CA LYS A 125 -10.25 -11.41 19.56
C LYS A 125 -8.78 -11.52 19.14
N CYS A 126 -7.91 -10.65 19.63
CA CYS A 126 -6.48 -10.65 19.33
C CYS A 126 -5.69 -11.23 20.51
N ASP A 127 -4.61 -11.94 20.22
CA ASP A 127 -3.64 -12.41 21.22
C ASP A 127 -2.77 -11.25 21.74
N ALA A 128 -2.54 -10.23 20.89
CA ALA A 128 -1.85 -9.01 21.28
C ALA A 128 -2.37 -7.78 20.54
N VAL A 129 -2.48 -6.66 21.25
CA VAL A 129 -2.75 -5.33 20.71
C VAL A 129 -1.44 -4.58 20.53
N TRP A 130 -1.15 -4.21 19.29
CA TRP A 130 -0.02 -3.37 18.91
C TRP A 130 -0.51 -1.96 18.60
N VAL A 131 0.06 -0.96 19.27
CA VAL A 131 -0.29 0.45 19.08
C VAL A 131 0.87 1.20 18.44
N VAL A 132 0.62 1.81 17.28
CA VAL A 132 1.58 2.68 16.61
C VAL A 132 1.35 4.13 17.03
N THR A 133 2.40 4.76 17.54
CA THR A 133 2.35 6.12 18.09
C THR A 133 3.24 7.08 17.30
N SER A 134 2.85 8.35 17.29
CA SER A 134 3.76 9.44 16.90
C SER A 134 3.30 10.75 17.56
N PRO A 135 4.20 11.69 17.85
CA PRO A 135 3.87 13.05 18.28
C PRO A 135 2.86 13.75 17.36
N GLU A 136 2.09 14.70 17.90
CA GLU A 136 1.04 15.42 17.16
C GLU A 136 1.59 16.28 16.02
N ASP A 137 2.73 16.93 16.22
CA ASP A 137 3.46 17.67 15.19
C ASP A 137 3.84 16.78 14.01
N VAL A 138 4.33 15.55 14.27
CA VAL A 138 4.61 14.55 13.24
C VAL A 138 3.34 14.12 12.50
N GLN A 139 2.22 13.92 13.22
CA GLN A 139 0.93 13.61 12.58
C GLN A 139 0.47 14.76 11.69
N MET A 140 0.58 16.00 12.16
CA MET A 140 0.23 17.21 11.42
C MET A 140 1.02 17.30 10.12
N ILE A 141 2.35 17.18 10.20
CA ILE A 141 3.23 17.20 9.02
C ILE A 141 2.78 16.15 8.02
N ARG A 142 2.55 14.90 8.45
CA ARG A 142 2.13 13.81 7.56
C ARG A 142 0.76 14.05 6.94
N LEU A 143 -0.21 14.58 7.69
CA LEU A 143 -1.54 14.90 7.15
C LEU A 143 -1.49 16.00 6.09
N VAL A 144 -0.66 17.02 6.31
CA VAL A 144 -0.52 18.13 5.37
C VAL A 144 0.29 17.72 4.14
N THR A 145 1.47 17.12 4.32
CA THR A 145 2.40 16.87 3.22
C THR A 145 2.02 15.63 2.40
N LYS A 146 1.62 14.54 3.07
CA LYS A 146 1.34 13.25 2.42
C LYS A 146 -0.13 13.07 2.07
N ARG A 147 -1.07 13.60 2.86
CA ARG A 147 -2.52 13.52 2.59
C ARG A 147 -3.13 14.81 2.05
N LYS A 148 -2.29 15.82 1.75
CA LYS A 148 -2.67 17.11 1.15
C LYS A 148 -3.84 17.79 1.87
N MET A 149 -3.96 17.60 3.18
CA MET A 149 -5.01 18.23 3.98
C MET A 149 -4.62 19.65 4.37
N SER A 150 -5.60 20.56 4.48
CA SER A 150 -5.36 21.85 5.11
C SER A 150 -5.01 21.66 6.59
N SER A 151 -4.13 22.51 7.14
CA SER A 151 -3.73 22.42 8.55
C SER A 151 -4.92 22.48 9.51
N GLN A 152 -5.96 23.25 9.18
CA GLN A 152 -7.19 23.32 9.96
C GLN A 152 -7.95 21.99 9.97
N ASN A 153 -8.08 21.33 8.81
CA ASN A 153 -8.76 20.03 8.72
C ASN A 153 -7.92 18.92 9.37
N ALA A 154 -6.60 18.98 9.23
CA ALA A 154 -5.68 18.06 9.89
C ALA A 154 -5.80 18.16 11.42
N LEU A 155 -5.77 19.38 11.97
CA LEU A 155 -5.94 19.62 13.41
C LEU A 155 -7.28 19.09 13.92
N LYS A 156 -8.38 19.43 13.24
CA LYS A 156 -9.71 18.93 13.59
C LYS A 156 -9.77 17.40 13.65
N ARG A 157 -9.12 16.72 12.70
CA ARG A 157 -9.09 15.25 12.67
C ARG A 157 -8.24 14.64 13.78
N ILE A 158 -7.13 15.27 14.16
CA ILE A 158 -6.31 14.82 15.27
C ILE A 158 -7.10 14.99 16.59
N GLN A 159 -7.69 16.16 16.79
CA GLN A 159 -8.45 16.49 18.02
C GLN A 159 -9.77 15.72 18.15
N ALA A 160 -10.35 15.26 17.05
CA ALA A 160 -11.56 14.43 17.08
C ALA A 160 -11.30 13.00 17.60
N GLN A 161 -10.04 12.58 17.74
CA GLN A 161 -9.69 11.26 18.26
C GLN A 161 -9.34 11.31 19.73
N ALA A 162 -9.64 10.22 20.44
CA ALA A 162 -9.19 10.05 21.81
C ALA A 162 -7.65 10.16 21.92
N PRO A 163 -7.12 10.66 23.05
CA PRO A 163 -5.68 10.72 23.31
C PRO A 163 -4.98 9.38 23.05
N GLN A 164 -3.77 9.43 22.50
CA GLN A 164 -2.99 8.22 22.21
C GLN A 164 -2.74 7.39 23.48
N GLN A 165 -2.63 8.05 24.64
CA GLN A 165 -2.41 7.45 25.95
C GLN A 165 -3.49 6.41 26.29
N GLU A 166 -4.74 6.61 25.86
CA GLU A 166 -5.81 5.63 26.09
C GLU A 166 -5.57 4.33 25.32
N LYS A 167 -5.05 4.43 24.10
CA LYS A 167 -4.68 3.25 23.31
C LYS A 167 -3.43 2.58 23.87
N ILE A 168 -2.43 3.38 24.25
CA ILE A 168 -1.17 2.90 24.86
C ILE A 168 -1.45 2.10 26.13
N ALA A 169 -2.37 2.57 26.98
CA ALA A 169 -2.75 1.89 28.22
C ALA A 169 -3.35 0.50 28.00
N ARG A 170 -3.85 0.21 26.79
CA ARG A 170 -4.43 -1.08 26.39
C ARG A 170 -3.53 -1.87 25.44
N ALA A 171 -2.30 -1.41 25.21
CA ALA A 171 -1.36 -2.04 24.29
C ALA A 171 -0.56 -3.14 24.99
N ASN A 172 -0.37 -4.27 24.30
CA ASN A 172 0.67 -5.24 24.65
C ASN A 172 2.03 -4.79 24.11
N VAL A 173 2.04 -4.14 22.95
CA VAL A 173 3.24 -3.62 22.29
C VAL A 173 2.99 -2.19 21.81
N VAL A 174 3.93 -1.29 22.08
CA VAL A 174 3.92 0.08 21.55
C VAL A 174 5.06 0.23 20.55
N ILE A 175 4.73 0.69 19.35
CA ILE A 175 5.69 0.98 18.28
C ILE A 175 5.74 2.49 18.07
N ASP A 176 6.84 3.12 18.50
CA ASP A 176 7.11 4.52 18.23
C ASP A 176 7.56 4.70 16.76
N ASN A 177 6.77 5.43 16.00
CA ASN A 177 7.04 5.80 14.62
C ASN A 177 7.19 7.32 14.46
N SER A 178 7.80 7.98 15.46
CA SER A 178 8.16 9.40 15.43
C SER A 178 9.44 9.70 14.65
N GLY A 179 10.39 8.75 14.63
CA GLY A 179 11.71 8.92 14.05
C GLY A 179 11.85 8.35 12.63
N ASN A 180 13.09 7.96 12.28
CA ASN A 180 13.37 7.33 11.00
C ASN A 180 12.77 5.91 10.91
N LEU A 181 12.50 5.47 9.69
CA LEU A 181 11.86 4.18 9.45
C LEU A 181 12.74 2.99 9.83
N LEU A 182 14.06 3.14 9.79
CA LEU A 182 14.98 2.09 10.21
C LEU A 182 14.86 1.78 11.71
N LYS A 183 14.72 2.81 12.56
CA LYS A 183 14.45 2.66 13.99
C LYS A 183 13.10 1.97 14.21
N THR A 184 12.05 2.42 13.51
CA THR A 184 10.72 1.80 13.57
C THR A 184 10.79 0.32 13.15
N TRP A 185 11.50 0.01 12.07
CA TRP A 185 11.70 -1.35 11.59
C TRP A 185 12.38 -2.22 12.63
N ASN A 186 13.49 -1.75 13.22
CA ASN A 186 14.22 -2.51 14.23
C ASN A 186 13.32 -2.79 15.45
N ALA A 187 12.51 -1.81 15.86
CA ALA A 187 11.54 -2.01 16.93
C ALA A 187 10.49 -3.07 16.56
N VAL A 188 9.91 -3.00 15.36
CA VAL A 188 8.93 -3.97 14.86
C VAL A 188 9.54 -5.36 14.76
N GLN A 189 10.74 -5.49 14.20
CA GLN A 189 11.46 -6.75 14.06
C GLN A 189 11.73 -7.40 15.42
N ASN A 190 12.27 -6.63 16.37
CA ASN A 190 12.54 -7.13 17.72
C ASN A 190 11.26 -7.65 18.37
N LYS A 191 10.17 -6.89 18.30
CA LYS A 191 8.87 -7.30 18.85
C LYS A 191 8.23 -8.46 18.12
N PHE A 192 8.49 -8.61 16.83
CA PHE A 192 8.02 -9.76 16.06
C PHE A 192 8.76 -11.04 16.45
N THR A 193 10.07 -10.96 16.74
CA THR A 193 10.85 -12.12 17.20
C THR A 193 10.48 -12.59 18.61
N GLU A 194 9.86 -11.73 19.41
CA GLU A 194 9.34 -12.08 20.75
C GLU A 194 8.01 -12.88 20.68
N ILE A 195 7.39 -13.02 19.50
CA ILE A 195 6.12 -13.75 19.35
C ILE A 195 6.33 -15.24 19.63
N PRO A 196 5.50 -15.87 20.49
CA PRO A 196 5.62 -17.29 20.80
C PRO A 196 5.54 -18.16 19.54
N SER A 197 6.49 -19.08 19.38
CA SER A 197 6.42 -20.11 18.36
C SER A 197 5.24 -21.06 18.62
N PRO A 198 4.59 -21.62 17.57
CA PRO A 198 3.47 -22.53 17.75
C PRO A 198 3.87 -23.75 18.60
N ALA A 199 3.18 -23.97 19.71
CA ALA A 199 3.36 -25.15 20.55
C ALA A 199 2.57 -26.34 19.97
N VAL A 200 3.20 -27.20 19.15
CA VAL A 200 3.06 -28.67 19.06
C VAL A 200 4.07 -29.19 18.03
N ALA A 201 4.71 -30.33 18.38
CA ALA A 201 5.65 -31.16 17.63
C ALA A 201 5.75 -30.89 16.13
N ALA A 202 6.96 -30.55 15.69
CA ALA A 202 7.32 -30.40 14.30
C ALA A 202 6.76 -31.58 13.48
N PRO A 203 5.77 -31.35 12.58
CA PRO A 203 5.81 -32.03 11.30
C PRO A 203 7.17 -31.68 10.68
N PRO A 204 7.77 -32.52 9.82
CA PRO A 204 9.01 -32.15 9.15
C PRO A 204 8.80 -30.74 8.61
N VAL A 205 9.69 -29.84 9.04
CA VAL A 205 9.80 -28.53 8.43
C VAL A 205 9.94 -28.83 6.95
N GLU A 206 8.87 -28.63 6.17
CA GLU A 206 9.07 -28.34 4.76
C GLU A 206 9.77 -26.99 4.81
N GLU A 207 11.10 -27.08 4.85
CA GLU A 207 11.99 -25.96 4.73
C GLU A 207 11.48 -25.14 3.55
N ALA A 208 11.03 -23.91 3.83
CA ALA A 208 11.16 -22.87 2.83
C ALA A 208 12.63 -22.97 2.33
N PRO A 209 12.86 -23.18 1.03
CA PRO A 209 14.13 -23.72 0.56
C PRO A 209 15.25 -22.78 0.98
N SER A 210 16.04 -23.26 1.93
CA SER A 210 17.19 -22.59 2.51
C SER A 210 18.35 -23.58 2.52
N LYS A 211 18.76 -23.98 1.31
CA LYS A 211 20.14 -24.30 0.92
C LYS A 211 20.19 -24.63 -0.59
N PRO A 212 21.35 -24.43 -1.23
CA PRO A 212 21.44 -24.38 -2.68
C PRO A 212 21.14 -25.77 -3.23
N VAL A 213 20.06 -25.88 -4.00
CA VAL A 213 19.91 -27.01 -4.89
C VAL A 213 21.07 -26.88 -5.86
N LYS A 214 22.10 -27.72 -5.70
CA LYS A 214 22.97 -28.13 -6.81
C LYS A 214 22.09 -28.90 -7.80
N GLU A 215 21.13 -28.18 -8.38
CA GLU A 215 20.57 -28.54 -9.66
C GLU A 215 21.78 -28.57 -10.56
N LYS A 216 21.96 -29.67 -11.29
CA LYS A 216 22.93 -29.71 -12.39
C LYS A 216 22.73 -28.41 -13.14
N LEU A 217 23.73 -27.53 -13.06
CA LEU A 217 23.77 -26.25 -13.73
C LEU A 217 23.45 -26.51 -15.20
N LYS A 218 22.17 -26.39 -15.57
CA LYS A 218 21.85 -25.86 -16.89
C LYS A 218 22.43 -24.47 -16.79
N ALA A 219 23.49 -24.24 -17.56
CA ALA A 219 24.19 -22.97 -17.62
C ALA A 219 23.14 -21.85 -17.57
N ILE A 220 23.08 -21.13 -16.45
CA ILE A 220 22.24 -19.94 -16.35
C ILE A 220 22.84 -19.03 -17.41
N ASP A 221 22.07 -18.80 -18.47
CA ASP A 221 22.45 -17.84 -19.48
C ASP A 221 22.56 -16.49 -18.76
N LYS A 222 23.80 -16.04 -18.56
CA LYS A 222 24.12 -14.78 -17.88
C LYS A 222 23.49 -13.57 -18.57
N SER A 223 22.90 -13.76 -19.75
CA SER A 223 22.13 -12.75 -20.47
C SER A 223 20.65 -12.64 -20.06
N SER A 224 20.08 -13.64 -19.38
CA SER A 224 18.65 -13.70 -19.05
C SER A 224 18.25 -12.68 -17.97
N ILE A 225 17.17 -11.93 -18.22
CA ILE A 225 16.64 -10.92 -17.30
C ILE A 225 15.55 -11.57 -16.44
N GLN A 226 15.64 -11.41 -15.12
CA GLN A 226 14.63 -11.85 -14.16
C GLN A 226 13.95 -10.64 -13.52
N ILE A 227 12.62 -10.66 -13.43
CA ILE A 227 11.86 -9.65 -12.70
C ILE A 227 11.28 -10.26 -11.44
N ARG A 228 11.47 -9.56 -10.31
CA ARG A 228 10.82 -9.90 -9.04
C ARG A 228 10.46 -8.65 -8.26
N ARG A 229 9.64 -8.83 -7.23
CA ARG A 229 9.38 -7.79 -6.22
C ARG A 229 10.69 -7.42 -5.52
N ALA A 230 10.87 -6.13 -5.29
CA ALA A 230 11.95 -5.63 -4.45
C ALA A 230 11.73 -6.09 -3.00
N ALA A 231 12.81 -6.40 -2.32
CA ALA A 231 12.84 -6.73 -0.91
C ALA A 231 13.80 -5.79 -0.18
N ARG A 232 13.77 -5.79 1.17
CA ARG A 232 14.69 -4.98 1.99
C ARG A 232 16.16 -5.21 1.66
N GLY A 233 16.52 -6.44 1.27
CA GLY A 233 17.90 -6.78 0.88
C GLY A 233 18.40 -6.02 -0.37
N ASP A 234 17.49 -5.46 -1.16
CA ASP A 234 17.81 -4.75 -2.41
C ASP A 234 18.00 -3.25 -2.23
N LEU A 235 17.67 -2.68 -1.05
CA LEU A 235 17.59 -1.23 -0.84
C LEU A 235 18.86 -0.49 -1.25
N LYS A 236 20.03 -1.02 -0.87
CA LYS A 236 21.32 -0.44 -1.24
C LYS A 236 21.57 -0.47 -2.75
N ALA A 237 21.35 -1.62 -3.39
CA ALA A 237 21.54 -1.76 -4.83
C ALA A 237 20.55 -0.89 -5.63
N MET A 238 19.32 -0.71 -5.13
CA MET A 238 18.34 0.20 -5.71
C MET A 238 18.79 1.65 -5.58
N ALA A 239 19.24 2.09 -4.40
CA ALA A 239 19.78 3.42 -4.17
C ALA A 239 20.93 3.72 -5.13
N ASP A 240 21.91 2.80 -5.21
CA ASP A 240 23.08 2.92 -6.08
C ASP A 240 22.67 3.03 -7.57
N LEU A 241 21.73 2.18 -8.03
CA LEU A 241 21.24 2.25 -9.41
C LEU A 241 20.51 3.59 -9.68
N ILE A 242 19.62 4.02 -8.78
CA ILE A 242 18.85 5.26 -8.99
C ILE A 242 19.80 6.46 -9.04
N SER A 243 20.78 6.53 -8.13
CA SER A 243 21.78 7.60 -8.14
C SER A 243 22.65 7.59 -9.39
N ALA A 244 23.06 6.41 -9.88
CA ALA A 244 23.81 6.29 -11.13
C ALA A 244 22.97 6.68 -12.36
N ALA A 245 21.76 6.12 -12.49
CA ALA A 245 20.88 6.32 -13.64
C ALA A 245 20.30 7.74 -13.71
N SER A 246 20.12 8.40 -12.56
CA SER A 246 19.74 9.81 -12.48
C SER A 246 20.93 10.77 -12.69
N GLN A 247 22.14 10.26 -12.93
CA GLN A 247 23.39 11.04 -13.04
C GLN A 247 23.57 12.00 -11.86
N GLY A 248 23.43 11.46 -10.64
CA GLY A 248 23.51 12.21 -9.38
C GLY A 248 22.36 13.18 -9.13
N GLY A 249 21.33 13.17 -9.97
CA GLY A 249 20.15 14.01 -9.83
C GLY A 249 19.20 13.59 -8.69
N LEU A 250 19.32 12.34 -8.25
CA LEU A 250 18.67 11.80 -7.05
C LEU A 250 19.73 11.10 -6.20
N SER A 251 19.99 11.64 -5.01
CA SER A 251 20.78 10.98 -3.97
C SER A 251 19.81 10.42 -2.94
N LEU A 252 19.72 9.09 -2.88
CA LEU A 252 18.84 8.40 -1.94
C LEU A 252 19.72 7.56 -1.02
N ASP A 253 19.53 7.70 0.29
CA ASP A 253 20.13 6.77 1.23
C ASP A 253 19.23 5.53 1.45
N GLU A 254 19.69 4.57 2.26
CA GLU A 254 18.90 3.37 2.57
C GLU A 254 17.59 3.70 3.29
N SER A 255 17.54 4.79 4.08
CA SER A 255 16.33 5.22 4.78
C SER A 255 15.30 5.81 3.81
N ASP A 256 15.73 6.62 2.85
CA ASP A 256 14.88 7.16 1.78
C ASP A 256 14.30 6.02 0.94
N MET A 257 15.13 5.06 0.56
CA MET A 257 14.69 3.89 -0.20
C MET A 257 13.74 3.00 0.61
N MET A 258 13.95 2.91 1.92
CA MET A 258 13.05 2.18 2.81
C MET A 258 11.66 2.84 2.84
N GLU A 259 11.60 4.18 2.96
CA GLU A 259 10.33 4.92 2.91
C GLU A 259 9.58 4.69 1.60
N ARG A 260 10.30 4.74 0.49
CA ARG A 260 9.81 4.43 -0.84
C ARG A 260 9.25 3.01 -0.91
N LEU A 261 10.05 2.01 -0.55
CA LEU A 261 9.64 0.58 -0.58
C LEU A 261 8.37 0.32 0.24
N PHE A 262 8.23 0.97 1.40
CA PHE A 262 7.05 0.82 2.26
C PHE A 262 5.87 1.70 1.88
N SER A 263 5.99 2.63 0.94
CA SER A 263 4.88 3.46 0.47
C SER A 263 4.30 2.97 -0.85
N LYS A 264 5.10 2.35 -1.72
CA LYS A 264 4.74 2.01 -3.10
C LYS A 264 4.99 0.53 -3.42
N GLY A 265 4.47 0.05 -4.54
CA GLY A 265 4.91 -1.21 -5.13
C GLY A 265 6.24 -1.04 -5.84
N TYR A 266 7.15 -2.01 -5.70
CA TYR A 266 8.40 -2.04 -6.46
C TYR A 266 8.63 -3.38 -7.15
N LEU A 267 9.14 -3.31 -8.37
CA LEU A 267 9.76 -4.42 -9.09
C LEU A 267 11.20 -4.04 -9.43
N ILE A 268 12.07 -5.04 -9.41
CA ILE A 268 13.44 -4.92 -9.88
C ILE A 268 13.70 -5.93 -10.99
N ALA A 269 14.59 -5.56 -11.89
CA ALA A 269 15.12 -6.42 -12.93
C ALA A 269 16.57 -6.77 -12.61
N LEU A 270 16.88 -8.07 -12.65
CA LEU A 270 18.19 -8.64 -12.38
C LEU A 270 18.73 -9.29 -13.66
N GLN A 271 20.00 -9.05 -13.98
CA GLN A 271 20.75 -9.79 -14.99
C GLN A 271 21.86 -10.57 -14.27
N GLY A 272 21.65 -11.87 -14.06
CA GLY A 272 22.41 -12.61 -13.06
C GLY A 272 22.12 -12.10 -11.64
N GLU A 273 23.15 -11.68 -10.91
CA GLU A 273 23.01 -11.07 -9.58
C GLU A 273 22.95 -9.54 -9.62
N GLU A 274 23.15 -8.95 -10.80
CA GLU A 274 23.24 -7.50 -10.94
C GLU A 274 21.86 -6.86 -11.15
N LEU A 275 21.57 -5.83 -10.36
CA LEU A 275 20.38 -5.01 -10.52
C LEU A 275 20.55 -4.08 -11.72
N VAL A 276 19.71 -4.28 -12.75
CA VAL A 276 19.78 -3.56 -14.03
C VAL A 276 18.57 -2.68 -14.31
N GLY A 277 17.52 -2.77 -13.50
CA GLY A 277 16.39 -1.85 -13.56
C GLY A 277 15.52 -1.89 -12.31
N VAL A 278 14.81 -0.80 -12.08
CA VAL A 278 13.85 -0.64 -10.98
C VAL A 278 12.63 0.12 -11.50
N VAL A 279 11.45 -0.33 -11.09
CA VAL A 279 10.20 0.40 -11.29
C VAL A 279 9.41 0.47 -9.98
N GLY A 280 9.03 1.67 -9.57
CA GLY A 280 8.20 1.96 -8.41
C GLY A 280 6.88 2.60 -8.84
N TRP A 281 5.76 2.13 -8.28
CA TRP A 281 4.44 2.66 -8.61
C TRP A 281 3.49 2.71 -7.41
N GLN A 282 2.54 3.64 -7.49
CA GLN A 282 1.41 3.77 -6.59
C GLN A 282 0.11 3.85 -7.38
N THR A 283 -1.02 3.65 -6.70
CA THR A 283 -2.35 3.70 -7.33
C THR A 283 -3.31 4.53 -6.49
N GLU A 284 -4.08 5.40 -7.14
CA GLU A 284 -5.14 6.18 -6.53
C GLU A 284 -6.23 6.47 -7.56
N ASN A 285 -7.52 6.41 -7.17
CA ASN A 285 -8.66 6.73 -8.04
C ASN A 285 -8.61 6.10 -9.45
N LEU A 286 -8.26 4.80 -9.53
CA LEU A 286 -8.10 4.06 -10.80
C LEU A 286 -6.97 4.62 -11.70
N ILE A 287 -5.99 5.32 -11.14
CA ILE A 287 -4.83 5.83 -11.86
C ILE A 287 -3.58 5.20 -11.24
N ALA A 288 -2.66 4.75 -12.09
CA ALA A 288 -1.35 4.29 -11.67
C ALA A 288 -0.31 5.40 -11.88
N GLY A 289 0.42 5.76 -10.84
CA GLY A 289 1.54 6.71 -10.90
C GLY A 289 2.87 5.97 -10.78
N ILE A 290 3.71 6.05 -11.80
CA ILE A 290 5.06 5.48 -11.85
C ILE A 290 6.05 6.64 -11.74
N ASP A 291 6.80 6.69 -10.65
CA ASP A 291 7.65 7.83 -10.31
C ASP A 291 9.09 7.45 -9.96
N ASP A 292 9.38 6.15 -9.93
CA ASP A 292 10.74 5.62 -10.00
C ASP A 292 10.83 4.67 -11.20
N PHE A 293 11.34 5.10 -12.35
CA PHE A 293 11.58 4.20 -13.48
C PHE A 293 12.99 4.40 -14.02
N PHE A 294 13.90 3.54 -13.55
CA PHE A 294 15.32 3.63 -13.87
C PHE A 294 15.82 2.33 -14.46
N VAL A 295 16.57 2.44 -15.55
CA VAL A 295 17.25 1.33 -16.22
C VAL A 295 18.73 1.67 -16.26
N LYS A 296 19.58 0.73 -15.84
CA LYS A 296 21.02 0.94 -15.62
C LYS A 296 21.73 1.52 -16.85
N SER A 297 21.32 1.16 -18.05
CA SER A 297 21.96 1.62 -19.29
C SER A 297 20.96 1.78 -20.43
N SER A 298 21.19 2.76 -21.30
CA SER A 298 20.27 3.16 -22.37
C SER A 298 19.93 2.04 -23.37
N ASN A 299 20.84 1.10 -23.57
CA ASN A 299 20.66 -0.06 -24.45
C ASN A 299 19.73 -1.14 -23.86
N LEU A 300 19.45 -1.11 -22.55
CA LEU A 300 18.60 -2.09 -21.88
C LEU A 300 17.12 -1.71 -21.89
N TRP A 301 16.73 -0.51 -22.32
CA TRP A 301 15.32 -0.11 -22.40
C TRP A 301 14.44 -1.06 -23.22
N PRO A 302 14.85 -1.53 -24.42
CA PRO A 302 14.03 -2.45 -25.21
C PRO A 302 13.75 -3.81 -24.55
N SER A 303 14.61 -4.25 -23.62
CA SER A 303 14.48 -5.52 -22.91
C SER A 303 13.99 -5.32 -21.48
N VAL A 304 14.81 -4.72 -20.63
CA VAL A 304 14.52 -4.46 -19.20
C VAL A 304 13.35 -3.49 -19.05
N GLY A 305 13.38 -2.36 -19.75
CA GLY A 305 12.32 -1.35 -19.68
C GLY A 305 10.97 -1.91 -20.11
N LYS A 306 10.95 -2.71 -21.18
CA LYS A 306 9.76 -3.42 -21.65
C LYS A 306 9.20 -4.36 -20.60
N MET A 307 10.02 -5.27 -20.08
CA MET A 307 9.54 -6.25 -19.12
C MET A 307 9.04 -5.58 -17.82
N LEU A 308 9.68 -4.50 -17.37
CA LEU A 308 9.24 -3.76 -16.17
C LEU A 308 7.89 -3.06 -16.38
N VAL A 309 7.72 -2.34 -17.49
CA VAL A 309 6.47 -1.61 -17.75
C VAL A 309 5.31 -2.58 -17.97
N GLU A 310 5.51 -3.67 -18.71
CA GLU A 310 4.49 -4.72 -18.92
C GLU A 310 4.05 -5.33 -17.59
N LYS A 311 4.99 -5.62 -16.68
CA LYS A 311 4.65 -6.18 -15.36
C LYS A 311 3.92 -5.20 -14.44
N VAL A 312 4.20 -3.90 -14.55
CA VAL A 312 3.43 -2.89 -13.83
C VAL A 312 2.03 -2.77 -14.43
N GLU A 313 1.91 -2.72 -15.75
CA GLU A 313 0.62 -2.68 -16.46
C GLU A 313 -0.27 -3.87 -16.08
N GLU A 314 0.27 -5.09 -16.08
CA GLU A 314 -0.42 -6.29 -15.59
C GLU A 314 -0.97 -6.08 -14.17
N ALA A 315 -0.11 -5.62 -13.24
CA ALA A 315 -0.48 -5.43 -11.84
C ALA A 315 -1.51 -4.32 -11.61
N VAL A 316 -1.55 -3.27 -12.44
CA VAL A 316 -2.50 -2.16 -12.28
C VAL A 316 -3.80 -2.39 -13.06
N LEU A 317 -3.78 -3.17 -14.13
CA LEU A 317 -4.99 -3.64 -14.80
C LEU A 317 -5.83 -4.58 -13.91
N GLU A 318 -5.18 -5.42 -13.10
CA GLU A 318 -5.86 -6.19 -12.04
C GLU A 318 -6.59 -5.29 -11.03
N LEU A 319 -6.14 -4.05 -10.86
CA LEU A 319 -6.76 -3.02 -10.01
C LEU A 319 -7.74 -2.12 -10.76
N SER A 320 -8.05 -2.44 -12.02
CA SER A 320 -8.94 -1.68 -12.90
C SER A 320 -8.49 -0.23 -13.12
N CYS A 321 -7.17 0.03 -13.11
CA CYS A 321 -6.65 1.35 -13.43
C CYS A 321 -6.95 1.73 -14.90
N GLU A 322 -7.49 2.92 -15.12
CA GLU A 322 -7.84 3.48 -16.42
C GLU A 322 -6.65 4.14 -17.13
N ALA A 323 -5.68 4.64 -16.36
CA ALA A 323 -4.49 5.32 -16.88
C ALA A 323 -3.22 4.98 -16.11
N GLY A 324 -2.11 5.02 -16.85
CA GLY A 324 -0.76 5.06 -16.32
C GLY A 324 -0.13 6.42 -16.56
N LEU A 325 0.36 7.05 -15.49
CA LEU A 325 1.13 8.29 -15.50
C LEU A 325 2.58 7.94 -15.14
N ILE A 326 3.51 8.15 -16.07
CA ILE A 326 4.95 8.01 -15.81
C ILE A 326 5.55 9.41 -15.62
N PHE A 327 6.13 9.66 -14.46
CA PHE A 327 6.96 10.84 -14.18
C PHE A 327 8.41 10.49 -14.50
N LEU A 328 8.78 10.65 -15.77
CA LEU A 328 10.07 10.24 -16.27
C LEU A 328 11.12 11.31 -16.00
N TYR A 329 12.16 10.95 -15.25
CA TYR A 329 13.23 11.86 -14.89
C TYR A 329 13.89 12.49 -16.15
N ASN A 330 14.13 13.80 -16.13
CA ASN A 330 14.53 14.58 -17.31
C ASN A 330 15.83 14.10 -17.95
N LYS A 331 16.77 13.63 -17.10
CA LYS A 331 18.06 13.06 -17.52
C LYS A 331 17.96 11.63 -18.07
N THR A 332 16.77 11.03 -18.12
CA THR A 332 16.58 9.74 -18.77
C THR A 332 17.02 9.81 -20.23
N SER A 333 17.72 8.77 -20.68
CA SER A 333 18.25 8.70 -22.04
C SER A 333 17.16 8.90 -23.11
N ILE A 334 17.54 9.48 -24.25
CA ILE A 334 16.64 9.65 -25.42
C ILE A 334 16.05 8.30 -25.87
N LEU A 335 16.85 7.22 -25.78
CA LEU A 335 16.38 5.87 -26.08
C LEU A 335 15.25 5.42 -25.14
N GLY A 336 15.34 5.73 -23.85
CA GLY A 336 14.28 5.44 -22.88
C GLY A 336 13.00 6.22 -23.15
N LYS A 337 13.11 7.52 -23.46
CA LYS A 337 11.98 8.37 -23.85
C LYS A 337 11.26 7.80 -25.08
N LYS A 338 11.99 7.59 -26.17
CA LYS A 338 11.46 7.00 -27.41
C LYS A 338 10.92 5.59 -27.22
N PHE A 339 11.49 4.83 -26.30
CA PHE A 339 11.00 3.50 -25.95
C PHE A 339 9.59 3.58 -25.35
N LEU A 340 9.38 4.45 -24.36
CA LEU A 340 8.08 4.61 -23.70
C LEU A 340 7.00 5.15 -24.65
N GLU A 341 7.36 6.09 -25.52
CA GLU A 341 6.48 6.56 -26.61
C GLU A 341 6.00 5.40 -27.50
N LYS A 342 6.90 4.47 -27.84
CA LYS A 342 6.54 3.25 -28.59
C LYS A 342 5.68 2.28 -27.80
N GLN A 343 5.72 2.31 -26.46
CA GLN A 343 4.81 1.53 -25.60
C GLN A 343 3.45 2.21 -25.40
N GLY A 344 3.21 3.36 -26.03
CA GLY A 344 1.94 4.09 -25.97
C GLY A 344 1.89 5.20 -24.91
N TYR A 345 3.00 5.48 -24.22
CA TYR A 345 3.09 6.59 -23.27
C TYR A 345 3.47 7.88 -24.00
N GLN A 346 2.51 8.79 -24.14
CA GLN A 346 2.72 10.06 -24.85
C GLN A 346 3.06 11.19 -23.87
N PRO A 347 4.03 12.06 -24.18
CA PRO A 347 4.31 13.23 -23.35
C PRO A 347 3.09 14.16 -23.31
N GLN A 348 2.72 14.64 -22.13
CA GLN A 348 1.64 15.60 -21.94
C GLN A 348 1.98 16.59 -20.83
N GLU A 349 1.52 17.84 -20.98
CA GLU A 349 1.52 18.79 -19.88
C GLU A 349 0.36 18.49 -18.93
N ILE A 350 0.56 18.74 -17.63
CA ILE A 350 -0.45 18.45 -16.61
C ILE A 350 -1.74 19.23 -16.90
N GLU A 351 -1.60 20.48 -17.34
CA GLU A 351 -2.70 21.39 -17.67
C GLU A 351 -3.57 20.88 -18.82
N ASP A 352 -2.97 20.17 -19.77
CA ASP A 352 -3.61 19.68 -21.00
C ASP A 352 -4.35 18.36 -20.80
N LEU A 353 -4.21 17.71 -19.63
CA LEU A 353 -4.94 16.48 -19.31
C LEU A 353 -6.44 16.75 -19.30
N GLU A 354 -7.18 16.26 -20.30
CA GLU A 354 -8.63 16.47 -20.43
C GLU A 354 -9.42 15.95 -19.22
N ILE A 355 -8.92 14.88 -18.59
CA ILE A 355 -9.60 14.17 -17.51
C ILE A 355 -9.22 14.79 -16.19
N LYS A 356 -10.21 15.38 -15.51
CA LYS A 356 -10.02 16.10 -14.24
C LYS A 356 -9.33 15.25 -13.17
N ASP A 357 -9.71 13.98 -13.03
CA ASP A 357 -9.13 13.09 -12.01
C ASP A 357 -7.67 12.74 -12.35
N TRP A 358 -7.34 12.54 -13.63
CA TRP A 358 -5.96 12.32 -14.07
C TRP A 358 -5.13 13.58 -13.84
N ARG A 359 -5.68 14.75 -14.16
CA ARG A 359 -5.05 16.04 -13.88
C ARG A 359 -4.79 16.24 -12.39
N GLN A 360 -5.74 15.89 -11.53
CA GLN A 360 -5.58 16.01 -10.09
C GLN A 360 -4.49 15.07 -9.57
N ALA A 361 -4.53 13.79 -9.95
CA ALA A 361 -3.48 12.83 -9.57
C ALA A 361 -2.10 13.27 -10.09
N ALA A 362 -2.04 13.78 -11.32
CA ALA A 362 -0.80 14.29 -11.91
C ALA A 362 -0.20 15.45 -11.11
N LYS A 363 -1.04 16.40 -10.64
CA LYS A 363 -0.61 17.51 -9.78
C LYS A 363 -0.12 17.05 -8.41
N GLU A 364 -0.76 16.02 -7.85
CA GLU A 364 -0.41 15.50 -6.53
C GLU A 364 0.91 14.72 -6.53
N TRP A 365 1.25 14.07 -7.64
CA TRP A 365 2.42 13.21 -7.81
C TRP A 365 3.57 13.84 -8.60
N GLN A 366 3.42 15.10 -9.02
CA GLN A 366 4.44 15.80 -9.80
C GLN A 366 5.80 15.75 -9.09
N LEU A 367 6.83 15.36 -9.83
CA LEU A 367 8.21 15.38 -9.38
C LEU A 367 8.97 16.55 -10.01
N GLU A 368 9.84 17.18 -9.22
CA GLU A 368 10.81 18.12 -9.76
C GLU A 368 11.75 17.39 -10.74
N ASN A 369 12.03 18.04 -11.87
CA ASN A 369 12.91 17.49 -12.93
C ASN A 369 12.40 16.19 -13.59
N ALA A 370 11.09 16.01 -13.70
CA ALA A 370 10.49 14.93 -14.47
C ALA A 370 9.49 15.45 -15.51
N ASN A 371 9.37 14.74 -16.64
CA ASN A 371 8.32 14.96 -17.64
C ASN A 371 7.22 13.93 -17.43
N LEU A 372 5.98 14.36 -17.60
CA LEU A 372 4.83 13.46 -17.56
C LEU A 372 4.66 12.77 -18.92
N LEU A 373 4.53 11.45 -18.89
CA LEU A 373 4.02 10.66 -20.00
C LEU A 373 2.77 9.90 -19.58
N VAL A 374 1.78 9.84 -20.47
CA VAL A 374 0.44 9.32 -20.18
C VAL A 374 0.08 8.24 -21.17
N LYS A 375 -0.49 7.15 -20.64
CA LYS A 375 -1.09 6.07 -21.42
C LYS A 375 -2.48 5.76 -20.86
N GLN A 376 -3.48 5.75 -21.72
CA GLN A 376 -4.78 5.17 -21.40
C GLN A 376 -4.65 3.64 -21.44
N LEU A 377 -4.92 2.98 -20.31
CA LEU A 377 -4.74 1.53 -20.16
C LEU A 377 -5.99 0.73 -20.53
N MET A 378 -7.17 1.36 -20.46
CA MET A 378 -8.45 0.73 -20.79
C MET A 378 -9.21 1.51 -21.87
N GLU A 379 -9.72 0.81 -22.89
CA GLU A 379 -10.50 1.41 -23.98
C GLU A 379 -11.81 2.05 -23.50
N ARG A 380 -12.44 1.49 -22.45
CA ARG A 380 -13.70 1.97 -21.88
C ARG A 380 -13.46 2.45 -20.45
N ARG A 381 -13.80 3.71 -20.16
CA ARG A 381 -13.73 4.24 -18.78
C ARG A 381 -14.73 3.50 -17.89
N VAL A 382 -14.31 3.18 -16.67
CA VAL A 382 -15.20 2.71 -15.61
C VAL A 382 -16.06 3.88 -15.13
N MET A 383 -15.50 5.09 -15.16
CA MET A 383 -16.20 6.35 -14.90
C MET A 383 -16.40 7.14 -16.20
N THR A 384 -17.47 6.86 -16.94
CA THR A 384 -17.99 7.82 -17.93
C THR A 384 -18.76 8.92 -17.18
N PRO A 385 -18.35 10.20 -17.29
CA PRO A 385 -19.25 11.29 -16.93
C PRO A 385 -20.47 11.21 -17.85
N ILE A 386 -21.67 11.24 -17.28
CA ILE A 386 -22.90 11.52 -18.03
C ILE A 386 -22.93 13.01 -18.35
#